data_AF-A0A7C4KZY4-F1
#
_entry.id   AF-A0A7C4KZY4-F1
#
_cell.length_a   1.000
_cell.length_b   1.000
_cell.length_c   1.000
_cell.angle_alpha   90.00
_cell.angle_beta   90.00
_cell.angle_gamma   90.00
#
_symmetry.space_group_name_H-M   'P 1'
#
loop_
_entity.id
_entity.type
_entity.pdbx_description
1 polymer ?
#
loop_
_entity_poly.entity_id
_entity_poly.type
_entity_poly.pdbx_seq_one_letter_code
_entity_poly.pdbx_strand_id
1 'polypeptide(L)'
;MTAWLVTGAVMVWLVVCAVYDIRTRSVPNILTIPPFALAGLWAVWQGGITLWLFGLVFVVMFFSFWKGGTGGADGKVLATMAVFMPAGFLLAVVLRLLVGAGVWLRHGRTARFPAVPVFAAGAFLSIPVQIISGG
;
A
#
# COMPACT_ATOMS: atom_id res chain seq x y z
N MET A 1 0.47 -18.87 -12.83
CA MET A 1 1.52 -19.26 -11.84
C MET A 1 2.32 -18.07 -11.33
N THR A 2 2.78 -17.17 -12.19
CA THR A 2 3.57 -15.98 -11.79
C THR A 2 2.81 -15.00 -10.90
N ALA A 3 1.52 -14.73 -11.17
CA ALA A 3 0.70 -13.82 -10.36
C ALA A 3 0.61 -14.24 -8.88
N TRP A 4 0.37 -15.52 -8.61
CA TRP A 4 0.30 -16.07 -7.25
C TRP A 4 1.62 -15.96 -6.49
N LEU A 5 2.76 -16.06 -7.18
CA LEU A 5 4.07 -15.85 -6.57
C LEU A 5 4.28 -14.37 -6.20
N VAL A 6 3.88 -13.44 -7.08
CA VAL A 6 3.94 -12.00 -6.80
C VAL A 6 3.02 -11.65 -5.63
N THR A 7 1.77 -12.12 -5.64
CA THR A 7 0.82 -11.92 -4.53
C THR A 7 1.37 -12.47 -3.23
N GLY A 8 1.90 -13.70 -3.23
CA GLY A 8 2.52 -14.30 -2.04
C GLY A 8 3.70 -13.48 -1.52
N ALA A 9 4.59 -13.01 -2.40
CA ALA A 9 5.73 -12.18 -2.03
C ALA A 9 5.29 -10.81 -1.46
N VAL A 10 4.31 -10.16 -2.09
CA VAL A 10 3.73 -8.89 -1.60
C VAL A 10 3.08 -9.09 -0.23
N MET A 11 2.36 -10.19 -0.03
CA MET A 11 1.73 -10.51 1.26
C MET A 11 2.76 -10.70 2.37
N VAL A 12 3.80 -11.51 2.13
CA VAL A 12 4.89 -11.71 3.11
C VAL A 12 5.57 -10.37 3.43
N TRP A 13 5.88 -9.59 2.40
CA TRP A 13 6.47 -8.26 2.56
C TRP A 13 5.58 -7.30 3.36
N LEU A 14 4.27 -7.27 3.09
CA LEU A 14 3.29 -6.45 3.82
C LEU A 14 3.17 -6.88 5.28
N VAL A 15 3.22 -8.19 5.57
CA VAL A 15 3.23 -8.69 6.95
C VAL A 15 4.48 -8.23 7.68
N VAL A 16 5.67 -8.31 7.06
CA VAL A 16 6.91 -7.79 7.67
C VAL A 16 6.77 -6.30 7.92
N CYS A 17 6.31 -5.51 6.93
CA CYS A 17 6.10 -4.08 7.11
C CYS A 17 5.07 -3.78 8.22
N ALA A 18 4.00 -4.55 8.32
CA ALA A 18 2.96 -4.40 9.35
C ALA A 18 3.48 -4.68 10.75
N VAL A 19 4.33 -5.70 10.90
CA VAL A 19 4.98 -6.01 12.19
C VAL A 19 5.89 -4.86 12.63
N TYR A 20 6.69 -4.29 11.73
CA TYR A 20 7.49 -3.09 12.02
C TYR A 20 6.59 -1.89 12.37
N ASP A 21 5.57 -1.60 11.57
CA ASP A 21 4.67 -0.47 11.81
C ASP A 21 3.94 -0.56 13.17
N ILE A 22 3.51 -1.77 13.57
CA ILE A 22 2.88 -1.98 14.89
C ILE A 22 3.89 -1.77 16.03
N ARG A 23 5.12 -2.31 15.90
CA ARG A 23 6.13 -2.27 16.96
C ARG A 23 6.81 -0.92 17.11
N THR A 24 7.20 -0.29 16.00
CA THR A 24 8.04 0.90 15.97
C THR A 24 7.35 2.13 15.42
N ARG A 25 6.06 2.05 15.04
CA ARG A 25 5.28 3.15 14.41
C ARG A 25 6.00 3.79 13.22
N SER A 26 6.87 3.02 12.60
CA SER A 26 7.76 3.42 11.52
C SER A 26 8.22 2.17 10.78
N VAL A 27 8.33 2.27 9.46
CA VAL A 27 8.86 1.21 8.61
C VAL A 27 10.19 1.66 8.03
N PRO A 28 11.27 0.86 8.15
CA PRO A 28 12.58 1.26 7.69
C PRO A 28 12.61 1.44 6.17
N ASN A 29 13.33 2.46 5.71
CA ASN A 29 13.44 2.79 4.30
C ASN A 29 14.03 1.66 3.46
N ILE A 30 14.94 0.86 4.03
CA ILE A 30 15.51 -0.30 3.34
C ILE A 30 14.47 -1.37 2.98
N LEU A 31 13.34 -1.42 3.72
CA LEU A 31 12.27 -2.37 3.46
C LEU A 31 11.25 -1.84 2.44
N THR A 32 11.20 -0.53 2.23
CA THR A 32 10.19 0.12 1.35
C THR A 32 10.77 0.64 0.04
N ILE A 33 12.04 1.06 0.01
CA ILE A 33 12.68 1.60 -1.20
C ILE A 33 12.89 0.53 -2.28
N PRO A 34 13.45 -0.66 -2.01
CA PRO A 34 13.66 -1.65 -3.07
C PRO A 34 12.37 -2.10 -3.75
N PRO A 35 11.28 -2.46 -3.02
CA PRO A 35 10.01 -2.82 -3.65
C PRO A 35 9.39 -1.66 -4.44
N PHE A 36 9.51 -0.43 -3.92
CA PHE A 36 9.02 0.77 -4.60
C PHE A 36 9.78 1.05 -5.90
N ALA A 37 11.11 0.94 -5.88
CA ALA A 37 11.95 1.13 -7.06
C ALA A 37 11.66 0.05 -8.11
N LEU A 38 11.52 -1.21 -7.69
CA LEU A 38 11.11 -2.30 -8.57
C LEU A 38 9.73 -2.06 -9.18
N ALA A 39 8.76 -1.60 -8.39
CA ALA A 39 7.43 -1.25 -8.88
C ALA A 39 7.48 -0.11 -9.91
N GLY A 40 8.29 0.92 -9.66
CA GLY A 40 8.47 2.03 -10.59
C GLY A 40 9.11 1.60 -11.90
N LEU A 41 10.19 0.82 -11.85
CA LEU A 41 10.85 0.26 -13.04
C LEU A 41 9.89 -0.63 -13.83
N TRP A 42 9.13 -1.47 -13.14
CA TRP A 42 8.12 -2.33 -13.76
C TRP A 42 7.01 -1.52 -14.41
N ALA A 43 6.50 -0.48 -13.74
CA ALA A 43 5.47 0.39 -14.27
C ALA A 43 5.93 1.14 -15.52
N VAL A 44 7.18 1.62 -15.54
CA VAL A 44 7.78 2.26 -16.73
C VAL A 44 7.92 1.26 -17.87
N TRP A 45 8.37 0.04 -17.58
CA TRP A 45 8.54 -1.01 -18.59
C TRP A 45 7.20 -1.46 -19.19
N GLN A 46 6.15 -1.59 -18.37
CA GLN A 46 4.83 -2.01 -18.79
C GLN A 46 4.03 -0.89 -19.49
N GLY A 47 4.28 0.37 -19.09
CA GLY A 47 3.63 1.55 -19.64
C GLY A 47 2.12 1.61 -19.33
N GLY A 48 1.40 2.36 -20.17
CA GLY A 48 -0.07 2.39 -20.16
C GLY A 48 -0.69 2.69 -18.80
N ILE A 49 -1.76 1.94 -18.46
CA ILE A 49 -2.52 2.15 -17.21
C ILE A 49 -1.68 1.91 -15.96
N THR A 50 -0.73 0.97 -15.98
CA THR A 50 0.14 0.68 -14.82
C THR A 50 1.01 1.87 -14.47
N LEU A 51 1.61 2.51 -15.49
CA LEU A 51 2.42 3.72 -15.30
C LEU A 51 1.59 4.89 -14.76
N TRP A 52 0.39 5.10 -15.33
CA TRP A 52 -0.53 6.13 -14.87
C TRP A 52 -0.98 5.91 -13.42
N LEU A 53 -1.33 4.68 -13.05
CA LEU A 53 -1.70 4.31 -11.68
C LEU A 53 -0.55 4.55 -10.70
N PHE A 54 0.65 4.06 -11.02
CA PHE A 54 1.83 4.29 -10.18
C PHE A 54 2.11 5.79 -10.00
N GLY A 55 2.15 6.54 -11.10
CA GLY A 55 2.40 7.99 -11.08
C GLY A 55 1.35 8.75 -10.29
N LEU A 56 0.07 8.42 -10.46
CA LEU A 56 -1.03 9.05 -9.73
C LEU A 56 -0.91 8.78 -8.23
N VAL A 57 -0.70 7.53 -7.82
CA VAL A 57 -0.53 7.20 -6.39
C VAL A 57 0.70 7.89 -5.83
N PHE A 58 1.81 7.93 -6.56
CA PHE A 58 3.01 8.62 -6.14
C PHE A 58 2.75 10.12 -5.90
N VAL A 59 2.12 10.81 -6.86
CA VAL A 59 1.81 12.25 -6.76
C VAL A 59 0.86 12.52 -5.60
N VAL A 60 -0.22 11.75 -5.47
CA VAL A 60 -1.21 11.95 -4.38
C VAL A 60 -0.55 11.73 -3.03
N MET A 61 0.24 10.67 -2.88
CA MET A 61 0.92 10.36 -1.63
C MET A 61 2.05 11.36 -1.32
N PHE A 62 2.78 11.83 -2.32
CA PHE A 62 3.79 12.87 -2.17
C PHE A 62 3.17 14.18 -1.67
N PHE A 63 2.05 14.61 -2.26
CA PHE A 63 1.33 15.79 -1.81
C PHE A 63 0.76 15.63 -0.40
N SER A 64 0.27 14.44 -0.08
CA SER A 64 -0.20 14.10 1.27
C SER A 64 0.93 14.13 2.31
N PHE A 65 2.10 13.60 1.97
CA PHE A 65 3.31 13.65 2.79
C PHE A 65 3.77 15.09 3.02
N TRP A 66 3.79 15.92 1.97
CA TRP A 66 4.17 17.33 2.08
C TRP A 66 3.23 18.11 3.01
N LYS A 67 1.93 17.82 2.99
CA LYS A 67 0.96 18.39 3.95
C LYS A 67 1.02 17.78 5.36
N GLY A 68 1.93 16.84 5.62
CA GLY A 68 2.07 16.14 6.90
C GLY A 68 0.93 15.15 7.20
N GLY A 69 0.16 14.74 6.20
CA GLY A 69 -1.01 13.88 6.38
C GLY A 69 -0.71 12.38 6.39
N THR A 70 0.39 11.94 5.78
CA THR A 70 0.79 10.52 5.69
C THR A 70 2.29 10.35 5.85
N GLY A 71 2.73 9.15 6.25
CA GLY A 71 4.15 8.82 6.33
C GLY A 71 4.73 8.51 4.94
N GLY A 72 6.00 8.85 4.73
CA GLY A 72 6.70 8.55 3.47
C GLY A 72 6.79 7.04 3.17
N ALA A 73 6.74 6.19 4.20
CA ALA A 73 6.64 4.74 4.04
C ALA A 73 5.28 4.32 3.43
N ASP A 74 4.18 4.91 3.89
CA ASP A 74 2.83 4.58 3.42
C ASP A 74 2.69 4.81 1.91
N GLY A 75 3.23 5.94 1.43
CA GLY A 75 3.19 6.28 0.01
C GLY A 75 3.92 5.27 -0.86
N LYS A 76 5.10 4.82 -0.42
CA LYS A 76 5.89 3.79 -1.12
C LYS A 76 5.16 2.45 -1.14
N VAL A 77 4.55 2.07 -0.01
CA VAL A 77 3.79 0.81 0.10
C VAL A 77 2.58 0.83 -0.84
N LEU A 78 1.76 1.90 -0.79
CA LEU A 78 0.58 2.02 -1.65
C LEU A 78 0.94 2.09 -3.14
N ALA A 79 2.01 2.80 -3.53
CA ALA A 79 2.47 2.84 -4.91
C ALA A 79 2.95 1.46 -5.40
N THR A 80 3.63 0.70 -4.53
CA THR A 80 4.05 -0.68 -4.84
C THR A 80 2.84 -1.59 -5.02
N MET A 81 1.84 -1.49 -4.15
CA MET A 81 0.59 -2.26 -4.25
C MET A 81 -0.20 -1.90 -5.50
N ALA A 82 -0.23 -0.62 -5.91
CA ALA A 82 -0.94 -0.20 -7.11
C ALA A 82 -0.43 -0.86 -8.39
N VAL A 83 0.86 -1.25 -8.42
CA VAL A 83 1.49 -1.94 -9.55
C VAL A 83 1.30 -3.44 -9.47
N PHE A 84 1.67 -4.05 -8.35
CA PHE A 84 1.73 -5.51 -8.24
C PHE A 84 0.42 -6.15 -7.77
N MET A 85 -0.46 -5.39 -7.14
CA MET A 85 -1.69 -5.92 -6.55
C MET A 85 -2.82 -4.86 -6.55
N PRO A 86 -3.31 -4.43 -7.74
CA PRO A 86 -4.20 -3.28 -7.87
C PRO A 86 -5.51 -3.40 -7.08
N ALA A 87 -6.10 -4.59 -7.05
CA ALA A 87 -7.30 -4.87 -6.24
C ALA A 87 -7.03 -4.73 -4.74
N GLY A 88 -5.87 -5.20 -4.28
CA GLY A 88 -5.42 -5.05 -2.90
C GLY A 88 -5.17 -3.59 -2.54
N PHE A 89 -4.59 -2.81 -3.45
CA PHE A 89 -4.42 -1.37 -3.29
C PHE A 89 -5.76 -0.64 -3.10
N LEU A 90 -6.76 -0.91 -3.94
CA LEU A 90 -8.07 -0.25 -3.83
C LEU A 90 -8.74 -0.56 -2.49
N LEU A 91 -8.75 -1.84 -2.08
CA LEU A 91 -9.29 -2.23 -0.78
C LEU A 91 -8.49 -1.62 0.38
N ALA A 92 -7.16 -1.57 0.28
CA ALA A 92 -6.30 -0.94 1.27
C ALA A 92 -6.62 0.56 1.44
N VAL A 93 -6.85 1.29 0.34
CA VAL A 93 -7.24 2.71 0.38
C VAL A 93 -8.60 2.87 1.03
N VAL A 94 -9.60 2.08 0.64
CA VAL A 94 -10.94 2.14 1.22
C VAL A 94 -10.89 1.86 2.72
N LEU A 95 -10.22 0.79 3.13
CA LEU A 95 -10.06 0.46 4.55
C LEU A 95 -9.31 1.56 5.31
N ARG A 96 -8.26 2.15 4.73
CA ARG A 96 -7.53 3.27 5.34
C ARG A 96 -8.45 4.45 5.60
N LEU A 97 -9.32 4.79 4.65
CA LEU A 97 -10.28 5.88 4.78
C LEU A 97 -11.33 5.58 5.85
N LEU A 98 -11.88 4.36 5.87
CA LEU A 98 -12.88 3.95 6.86
C LEU A 98 -12.30 3.92 8.28
N VAL A 99 -11.15 3.28 8.47
CA VAL A 99 -10.46 3.22 9.77
C VAL A 99 -10.01 4.61 10.18
N GLY A 100 -9.42 5.39 9.26
CA GLY A 100 -8.97 6.74 9.51
C GLY A 100 -10.11 7.67 9.94
N ALA A 101 -11.25 7.62 9.26
CA ALA A 101 -12.44 8.38 9.64
C ALA A 101 -12.97 7.93 11.02
N GLY A 102 -13.05 6.64 11.28
CA GLY A 102 -13.51 6.11 12.57
C GLY A 102 -12.60 6.51 13.74
N VAL A 103 -11.28 6.48 13.56
CA VAL A 103 -10.33 6.90 14.60
C VAL A 103 -10.37 8.43 14.77
N TRP A 104 -10.48 9.18 13.68
CA TRP A 104 -10.61 10.63 13.71
C TRP A 104 -11.87 11.09 14.45
N LEU A 105 -13.01 10.43 14.23
CA LEU A 105 -14.26 10.72 14.96
C LEU A 105 -14.13 10.49 16.48
N ARG A 106 -13.27 9.55 16.90
CA ARG A 106 -13.08 9.22 18.32
C ARG A 106 -12.01 10.05 19.03
N HIS A 107 -10.92 10.40 18.32
CA HIS A 107 -9.72 11.00 18.92
C HIS A 107 -9.35 12.36 18.33
N GLY A 108 -10.13 12.88 17.37
CA GLY A 108 -9.89 14.17 16.73
C GLY A 108 -8.61 14.22 15.91
N ARG A 109 -8.01 15.41 15.81
CA ARG A 109 -6.85 15.70 14.92
C ARG A 109 -5.54 15.03 15.34
N THR A 110 -5.45 14.45 16.53
CA THR A 110 -4.26 13.75 17.04
C THR A 110 -4.28 12.24 16.77
N ALA A 111 -5.32 11.74 16.12
CA ALA A 111 -5.47 10.34 15.74
C ALA A 111 -4.25 9.82 14.94
N ARG A 112 -3.49 8.89 15.53
CA ARG A 112 -2.38 8.18 14.88
C ARG A 112 -2.59 6.67 15.00
N PHE A 113 -2.68 5.97 13.88
CA PHE A 113 -2.82 4.52 13.83
C PHE A 113 -1.79 3.91 12.89
N PRO A 114 -1.35 2.65 13.12
CA PRO A 114 -0.45 1.97 12.19
C PRO A 114 -1.24 1.66 10.91
N ALA A 115 -0.83 2.25 9.79
CA ALA A 115 -1.56 2.18 8.53
C ALA A 115 -1.26 0.88 7.76
N VAL A 116 -0.06 0.32 7.93
CA VAL A 116 0.38 -0.86 7.17
C VAL A 116 -0.42 -2.14 7.49
N PRO A 117 -0.84 -2.41 8.74
CA PRO A 117 -1.77 -3.50 9.02
C PRO A 117 -3.10 -3.38 8.25
N VAL A 118 -3.57 -2.15 8.03
CA VAL A 118 -4.79 -1.90 7.24
C VAL A 118 -4.54 -2.20 5.76
N PHE A 119 -3.35 -1.92 5.25
CA PHE A 119 -2.96 -2.29 3.89
C PHE A 119 -2.84 -3.81 3.72
N ALA A 120 -2.24 -4.49 4.68
CA ALA A 120 -2.17 -5.95 4.71
C ALA A 120 -3.56 -6.59 4.74
N ALA A 121 -4.50 -6.03 5.51
CA ALA A 121 -5.89 -6.47 5.51
C ALA A 121 -6.57 -6.26 4.14
N GLY A 122 -6.36 -5.10 3.50
CA GLY A 122 -6.87 -4.83 2.16
C GLY A 122 -6.30 -5.78 1.10
N ALA A 123 -5.01 -6.10 1.19
CA ALA A 123 -4.37 -7.10 0.35
C ALA A 123 -4.99 -8.49 0.55
N PHE A 124 -5.16 -8.92 1.79
CA PHE A 124 -5.77 -10.22 2.11
C PHE A 124 -7.21 -10.33 1.59
N LEU A 125 -8.03 -9.28 1.77
CA LEU A 125 -9.41 -9.23 1.28
C LEU A 125 -9.51 -9.23 -0.25
N SER A 126 -8.43 -8.90 -0.96
CA SER A 126 -8.41 -8.96 -2.42
C SER A 126 -8.16 -10.36 -2.97
N ILE A 127 -7.75 -11.33 -2.14
CA ILE A 127 -7.44 -12.70 -2.58
C ILE A 127 -8.65 -13.35 -3.27
N PRO A 128 -9.88 -13.33 -2.70
CA PRO A 128 -11.05 -13.88 -3.39
C PRO A 128 -11.34 -13.19 -4.73
N VAL A 129 -11.10 -11.88 -4.81
CA VAL A 129 -11.29 -11.11 -6.05
C VAL A 129 -10.31 -11.59 -7.12
N GLN A 130 -9.06 -11.85 -6.76
CA GLN A 130 -8.04 -12.39 -7.68
C GLN A 130 -8.37 -13.80 -8.16
N ILE A 131 -8.95 -14.64 -7.28
CA ILE A 131 -9.41 -15.99 -7.64
C ILE A 131 -10.53 -15.88 -8.69
N ILE A 132 -11.51 -15.00 -8.46
CA ILE A 132 -12.67 -14.83 -9.36
C ILE A 132 -12.25 -14.20 -10.69
N SER A 133 -11.30 -13.25 -10.69
CA SER A 133 -10.82 -12.60 -11.91
C SER A 133 -9.84 -13.45 -12.73
N GLY A 134 -9.54 -14.68 -12.31
CA GLY A 134 -8.67 -15.62 -13.04
C GLY A 134 -7.19 -15.25 -13.01
N GLY A 135 -6.71 -14.69 -11.89
CA GLY A 135 -5.31 -14.27 -11.72
C GLY A 135 -4.24 -15.30 -12.08
#